data_AF-A0A7C6DHL0-F1
#
_entry.id   AF-A0A7C6DHL0-F1
#
_cell.length_a   1.000
_cell.length_b   1.000
_cell.length_c   1.000
_cell.angle_alpha   90.00
_cell.angle_beta   90.00
_cell.angle_gamma   90.00
#
_symmetry.space_group_name_H-M   'P 1'
#
loop_
_entity.id
_entity.type
_entity.pdbx_description
1 polymer ?
#
loop_
_entity_poly.entity_id
_entity_poly.type
_entity_poly.pdbx_seq_one_letter_code
_entity_poly.pdbx_strand_id
1 'polypeptide(L)'
;MLNYLTTQQHLQPHQPVGQVLEQTVQALGCCRQAVERARQWLAVDGARAIGRLRRSELVQLARVVHRFWMHNLGDSELSNQPSPGPAPVPPVIH
;
A
#
# COMPACT_ATOMS: atom_id res chain seq x y z
N MET A 1 3.01 -11.91 -4.07
CA MET A 1 1.82 -11.39 -3.35
C MET A 1 0.50 -12.02 -3.79
N LEU A 2 0.07 -11.90 -5.06
CA LEU A 2 -1.21 -12.49 -5.53
C LEU A 2 -1.34 -13.98 -5.22
N ASN A 3 -0.28 -14.76 -5.44
CA ASN A 3 -0.28 -16.19 -5.16
C ASN A 3 -0.58 -16.48 -3.68
N TYR A 4 0.11 -15.78 -2.77
CA TYR A 4 -0.12 -15.88 -1.33
C TYR A 4 -1.57 -15.56 -0.93
N LEU A 5 -2.14 -14.45 -1.43
CA LEU A 5 -3.53 -14.09 -1.13
C LEU A 5 -4.52 -15.15 -1.66
N THR A 6 -4.24 -15.72 -2.83
CA THR A 6 -5.07 -16.78 -3.41
C THR A 6 -4.97 -18.08 -2.61
N THR A 7 -3.78 -18.42 -2.11
CA THR A 7 -3.56 -19.54 -1.20
C THR A 7 -4.34 -19.34 0.11
N GLN A 8 -4.27 -18.15 0.72
CA GLN A 8 -5.03 -17.85 1.93
C GLN A 8 -6.55 -17.88 1.68
N GLN A 9 -7.01 -17.41 0.53
CA GLN A 9 -8.41 -17.55 0.13
C GLN A 9 -8.87 -19.01 0.09
N HIS A 10 -8.01 -19.92 -0.36
CA HIS A 10 -8.33 -21.34 -0.46
C HIS A 10 -8.24 -22.05 0.89
N LEU A 11 -7.20 -21.77 1.69
CA LEU A 11 -6.95 -22.42 2.97
C LEU A 11 -7.83 -21.87 4.10
N GLN A 12 -8.07 -20.56 4.12
CA GLN A 12 -8.76 -19.85 5.20
C GLN A 12 -9.78 -18.84 4.65
N PRO A 13 -10.82 -19.29 3.91
CA PRO A 13 -11.77 -18.40 3.22
C PRO A 13 -12.56 -17.48 4.16
N HIS A 14 -12.73 -17.86 5.43
CA HIS A 14 -13.49 -17.09 6.42
C HIS A 14 -12.66 -16.01 7.12
N GLN A 15 -11.34 -16.00 6.91
CA GLN A 15 -10.47 -15.08 7.59
C GLN A 15 -10.69 -13.65 7.08
N PRO A 16 -10.72 -12.65 7.98
CA PRO A 16 -10.87 -11.26 7.58
C PRO A 16 -9.67 -10.79 6.76
N VAL A 17 -9.94 -10.02 5.70
CA VAL A 17 -8.93 -9.52 4.77
C VAL A 17 -7.85 -8.73 5.48
N GLY A 18 -8.21 -7.93 6.50
CA GLY A 18 -7.24 -7.19 7.30
C GLY A 18 -6.18 -8.09 7.94
N GLN A 19 -6.61 -9.21 8.53
CA GLN A 19 -5.69 -10.15 9.17
C GLN A 19 -4.81 -10.88 8.14
N VAL A 20 -5.37 -11.27 6.98
CA VAL A 20 -4.59 -11.88 5.90
C VAL A 20 -3.54 -10.91 5.36
N LEU A 21 -3.90 -9.63 5.25
CA LEU A 21 -2.99 -8.57 4.83
C LEU A 21 -1.84 -8.37 5.83
N GLU A 22 -2.11 -8.44 7.13
CA GLU A 22 -1.04 -8.43 8.15
C GLU A 22 -0.13 -9.66 8.07
N GLN A 23 -0.69 -10.85 7.85
CA GLN A 23 0.11 -12.06 7.63
C GLN A 23 0.95 -11.93 6.35
N THR A 24 0.42 -11.29 5.31
CA THR A 24 1.13 -11.02 4.06
C THR A 24 2.33 -10.08 4.29
N VAL A 25 2.17 -9.06 5.14
CA VAL A 25 3.27 -8.18 5.57
C VAL A 25 4.37 -8.98 6.25
N GLN A 26 4.01 -9.85 7.20
CA GLN A 26 4.98 -10.67 7.93
C GLN A 26 5.66 -11.72 7.04
N ALA A 27 4.90 -12.37 6.15
CA ALA A 27 5.40 -13.45 5.30
C ALA A 27 6.25 -12.96 4.11
N LEU A 28 5.93 -11.78 3.54
CA LEU A 28 6.59 -11.26 2.35
C LEU A 28 7.51 -10.07 2.63
N GLY A 29 7.57 -9.57 3.87
CA GLY A 29 8.36 -8.39 4.23
C GLY A 29 7.87 -7.08 3.59
N CYS A 30 6.59 -7.02 3.20
CA CYS A 30 6.02 -5.82 2.58
C CYS A 30 5.73 -4.74 3.63
N CYS A 31 5.83 -3.46 3.27
CA CYS A 31 5.55 -2.38 4.21
C CYS A 31 4.05 -2.35 4.60
N ARG A 32 3.74 -2.37 5.92
CA ARG A 32 2.36 -2.28 6.44
C ARG A 32 1.62 -1.05 5.90
N GLN A 33 2.32 0.06 5.75
CA GLN A 33 1.72 1.31 5.24
C GLN A 33 1.28 1.20 3.78
N ALA A 34 2.03 0.48 2.93
CA ALA A 34 1.65 0.25 1.54
C ALA A 34 0.38 -0.61 1.44
N VAL A 35 0.27 -1.60 2.33
CA VAL A 35 -0.90 -2.49 2.42
C VAL A 35 -2.14 -1.74 2.89
N GLU A 36 -2.02 -0.93 3.94
CA GLU A 36 -3.14 -0.14 4.47
C GLU A 36 -3.61 0.93 3.48
N ARG A 37 -2.69 1.63 2.81
CA ARG A 37 -3.02 2.56 1.72
C ARG A 37 -3.74 1.87 0.57
N ALA A 38 -3.30 0.67 0.16
CA ALA A 38 -3.99 -0.08 -0.89
C ALA A 38 -5.41 -0.49 -0.50
N ARG A 39 -5.59 -0.93 0.75
CA ARG A 39 -6.90 -1.30 1.29
C ARG A 39 -7.86 -0.11 1.26
N GLN A 40 -7.40 1.04 1.75
CA GLN A 40 -8.17 2.29 1.74
C GLN A 40 -8.47 2.77 0.31
N TRP A 41 -7.46 2.73 -0.57
CA TRP A 41 -7.60 3.14 -1.97
C TRP A 41 -8.64 2.32 -2.73
N LEU A 42 -8.67 1.01 -2.50
CA LEU A 42 -9.63 0.10 -3.14
C LEU A 42 -10.95 -0.02 -2.37
N ALA A 43 -11.13 0.75 -1.28
CA ALA A 43 -12.27 0.67 -0.38
C ALA A 43 -12.60 -0.77 0.07
N VAL A 44 -11.56 -1.59 0.28
CA VAL A 44 -11.73 -2.98 0.71
C VAL A 44 -12.03 -3.00 2.20
N ASP A 45 -13.20 -3.50 2.55
CA ASP A 45 -13.57 -3.73 3.94
C ASP A 45 -12.65 -4.76 4.59
N GLY A 46 -11.99 -4.37 5.68
CA GLY A 46 -11.00 -5.20 6.37
C GLY A 46 -11.62 -6.34 7.17
N ALA A 47 -12.89 -6.21 7.56
CA ALA A 47 -13.64 -7.23 8.30
C ALA A 47 -14.27 -8.28 7.37
N ARG A 48 -14.44 -7.97 6.08
CA ARG A 48 -14.90 -8.90 5.05
C ARG A 48 -13.98 -10.11 4.99
N ALA A 49 -14.58 -11.29 4.89
CA ALA A 49 -13.86 -12.54 4.70
C ALA A 49 -13.16 -12.58 3.33
N ILE A 50 -11.92 -13.04 3.27
CA ILE A 50 -11.12 -13.12 2.05
C ILE A 50 -11.77 -14.01 0.98
N GLY A 51 -12.50 -15.04 1.38
CA GLY A 51 -13.28 -15.92 0.52
C GLY A 51 -14.35 -15.19 -0.29
N ARG A 52 -14.82 -14.02 0.18
CA ARG A 52 -15.81 -13.20 -0.54
C ARG A 52 -15.21 -12.28 -1.58
N LEU A 53 -13.89 -12.08 -1.62
CA LEU A 53 -13.23 -11.29 -2.65
C LEU A 53 -13.20 -12.07 -3.96
N ARG A 54 -13.58 -11.43 -5.07
CA ARG A 54 -13.40 -12.03 -6.39
C ARG A 54 -11.92 -12.02 -6.78
N ARG A 55 -11.56 -12.89 -7.71
CA ARG A 55 -10.20 -12.96 -8.27
C ARG A 55 -9.72 -11.62 -8.83
N SER A 56 -10.61 -10.84 -9.46
CA SER A 56 -10.30 -9.50 -9.94
C SER A 56 -9.94 -8.53 -8.81
N GLU A 57 -10.69 -8.54 -7.70
CA GLU A 57 -10.41 -7.73 -6.50
C GLU A 57 -9.05 -8.11 -5.89
N LEU A 58 -8.73 -9.40 -5.81
CA LEU A 58 -7.43 -9.87 -5.32
C LEU A 58 -6.26 -9.46 -6.22
N VAL A 59 -6.44 -9.55 -7.54
CA VAL A 59 -5.44 -9.10 -8.52
C VAL A 59 -5.21 -7.60 -8.39
N GLN A 60 -6.27 -6.80 -8.27
CA GLN A 60 -6.17 -5.35 -8.09
C GLN A 60 -5.47 -5.01 -6.78
N LEU A 61 -5.84 -5.66 -5.66
CA LEU A 61 -5.19 -5.47 -4.36
C LEU A 61 -3.69 -5.78 -4.43
N ALA A 62 -3.31 -6.93 -5.00
CA ALA A 62 -1.91 -7.30 -5.14
C ALA A 62 -1.11 -6.29 -5.98
N ARG A 63 -1.70 -5.77 -7.07
CA ARG A 63 -1.05 -4.77 -7.93
C ARG A 63 -0.89 -3.43 -7.25
N VAL A 64 -1.93 -2.95 -6.56
CA VAL A 64 -1.92 -1.65 -5.88
C VAL A 64 -0.97 -1.67 -4.69
N VAL A 65 -0.96 -2.74 -3.89
CA VAL A 65 0.02 -2.88 -2.80
C VAL A 65 1.45 -2.87 -3.36
N HIS A 66 1.72 -3.64 -4.42
CA HIS A 66 3.03 -3.66 -5.04
C HIS A 66 3.45 -2.27 -5.54
N ARG A 67 2.53 -1.54 -6.16
CA ARG A 67 2.77 -0.15 -6.61
C ARG A 67 3.13 0.76 -5.44
N PHE A 68 2.35 0.74 -4.36
CA PHE A 68 2.66 1.57 -3.19
C PHE A 68 3.94 1.14 -2.49
N TRP A 69 4.24 -0.16 -2.44
CA TRP A 69 5.48 -0.64 -1.85
C TRP A 69 6.70 -0.15 -2.62
N MET A 70 6.67 -0.23 -3.95
CA MET A 70 7.72 0.35 -4.82
C MET A 70 7.84 1.85 -4.64
N HIS A 71 6.72 2.57 -4.50
CA HIS A 71 6.75 4.02 -4.32
C HIS A 71 7.35 4.42 -2.96
N ASN A 72 7.03 3.70 -1.88
CA ASN A 72 7.61 3.96 -0.56
C ASN A 72 9.13 3.67 -0.52
N LEU A 73 9.62 2.72 -1.33
CA LEU A 73 11.06 2.48 -1.48
C LEU A 73 11.76 3.64 -2.22
N GLY A 74 11.07 4.33 -3.12
CA GLY A 74 11.60 5.51 -3.84
C GLY A 74 11.44 6.83 -3.08
N ASP A 75 10.41 6.97 -2.24
CA ASP A 75 10.13 8.19 -1.46
C ASP A 75 11.16 8.44 -0.35
N SER A 76 11.86 7.39 0.09
CA SER A 76 12.93 7.50 1.08
C SER A 76 14.12 8.36 0.60
N GLU A 77 14.29 8.57 -0.71
CA GLU A 77 15.34 9.42 -1.30
C GLU A 77 14.87 10.86 -1.60
N LEU A 78 13.56 11.12 -1.68
CA LEU A 78 13.00 12.45 -2.04
C LEU A 78 12.49 13.25 -0.83
N SER A 79 12.31 12.62 0.34
CA SER A 79 11.92 13.31 1.57
C SER A 79 13.06 14.07 2.28
N ASN A 80 14.28 14.11 1.70
CA ASN A 80 15.41 14.87 2.24
C ASN A 80 15.71 16.17 1.46
N GLN A 81 14.76 16.69 0.69
CA GLN A 81 14.93 17.98 0.00
C GLN A 81 14.55 19.12 0.97
N PRO A 82 15.50 19.96 1.44
CA PRO A 82 15.15 21.13 2.23
C PRO A 82 14.28 22.05 1.38
N SER A 83 13.18 22.53 1.97
CA SER A 83 12.23 23.45 1.32
C SER A 83 12.98 24.61 0.63
N PRO A 84 12.64 24.96 -0.62
CA PRO A 84 13.20 26.16 -1.24
C PRO A 84 12.72 27.37 -0.42
N GLY A 85 13.65 28.01 0.29
CA GLY A 85 13.38 29.22 1.05
C GLY A 85 12.77 30.32 0.17
N PRO A 86 12.04 31.28 0.76
CA PRO A 86 11.39 32.34 0.00
C PRO A 86 12.44 33.14 -0.78
N ALA A 87 12.16 33.36 -2.07
CA ALA A 87 13.05 34.03 -3.01
C ALA A 87 13.50 35.41 -2.49
N PRO A 88 14.77 35.82 -2.73
CA PRO A 88 15.24 37.15 -2.35
C PRO A 88 14.52 38.22 -3.19
N VAL A 89 13.94 39.19 -2.49
CA VAL A 89 13.37 40.40 -3.12
C VAL A 89 14.47 41.20 -3.82
N PRO A 90 14.25 41.73 -5.04
CA PRO A 90 15.24 42.53 -5.72
C PRO A 90 15.40 43.90 -5.05
N PRO A 91 16.62 44.49 -5.02
CA PRO A 91 16.83 45.82 -4.48
C PRO A 91 16.20 46.89 -5.37
N VAL A 92 15.41 47.78 -4.77
CA VAL A 92 14.94 49.01 -5.42
C VAL A 92 16.12 49.97 -5.49
N ILE A 93 16.53 50.37 -6.69
CA ILE A 93 17.54 51.42 -6.88
C ILE A 93 16.77 52.75 -6.98
N HIS A 94 17.10 53.67 -6.08
CA HIS A 94 16.62 55.06 -6.02
C HIS A 94 17.26 55.93 -7.12
#